data_AF-A0AAP0QFE1-F1
#
_entry.id   AF-A0AAP0QFE1-F1
#
_cell.length_a   1.000
_cell.length_b   1.000
_cell.length_c   1.000
_cell.angle_alpha   90.00
_cell.angle_beta   90.00
_cell.angle_gamma   90.00
#
_symmetry.space_group_name_H-M   'P 1'
#
loop_
_entity.id
_entity.type
_entity.pdbx_description
1 polymer ?
#
loop_
_entity_poly.entity_id
_entity_poly.type
_entity_poly.pdbx_seq_one_letter_code
_entity_poly.pdbx_strand_id
1 'polypeptide(L)'
;MELLPEGCIANAISFTTPRDACRLSSVSTIFKSAAESDAVWESFLPPDYSTLLSSSSSSSSLRSSSKKELYFSLCHNPILIDEGKKLRCHRAAAPNGS
;
A
#
# COMPACT_ATOMS: atom_id res chain seq x y z
N MET A 1 17.55 7.63 -25.01
CA MET A 1 16.25 7.59 -24.31
C MET A 1 16.55 7.02 -22.94
N GLU A 2 16.92 7.89 -22.00
CA GLU A 2 17.39 7.51 -20.67
C GLU A 2 16.19 7.04 -19.87
N LEU A 3 15.98 5.73 -19.84
CA LEU A 3 15.05 5.10 -18.94
C LEU A 3 15.61 5.29 -17.53
N LEU A 4 15.01 6.20 -16.76
CA LEU A 4 15.20 6.21 -15.30
C LEU A 4 14.97 4.77 -14.83
N PRO A 5 15.94 4.16 -14.12
CA PRO A 5 15.78 2.79 -13.67
C PRO A 5 14.51 2.69 -12.83
N GLU A 6 13.79 1.57 -12.98
CA GLU A 6 12.52 1.33 -12.29
C GLU A 6 12.63 1.59 -10.78
N GLY A 7 13.79 1.31 -10.19
CA GLY A 7 14.10 1.61 -8.79
C GLY A 7 14.07 3.11 -8.43
N CYS A 8 14.52 4.02 -9.30
CA CYS A 8 14.41 5.46 -9.06
C CYS A 8 12.96 5.93 -9.08
N ILE A 9 12.15 5.39 -9.99
CA ILE A 9 10.73 5.71 -10.11
C ILE A 9 9.97 5.15 -8.91
N ALA A 10 10.22 3.90 -8.53
CA ALA A 10 9.63 3.28 -7.34
C ALA A 10 9.99 4.10 -6.08
N ASN A 11 11.24 4.51 -5.93
CA ASN A 11 11.65 5.36 -4.83
C ASN A 11 10.97 6.73 -4.85
N ALA A 12 10.73 7.35 -6.01
CA ALA A 12 9.95 8.58 -6.06
C ALA A 12 8.50 8.35 -5.63
N ILE A 13 7.87 7.26 -6.11
CA ILE A 13 6.48 6.91 -5.80
C ILE A 13 6.31 6.54 -4.32
N SER A 14 7.32 5.94 -3.69
CA SER A 14 7.29 5.60 -2.27
C SER A 14 7.16 6.82 -1.35
N PHE A 15 7.59 8.01 -1.81
CA PHE A 15 7.35 9.30 -1.12
C PHE A 15 6.01 9.97 -1.46
N THR A 16 5.23 9.40 -2.39
CA THR A 16 3.92 9.95 -2.77
C THR A 16 2.79 9.32 -1.95
N THR A 17 1.53 9.49 -2.36
CA THR A 17 0.40 8.77 -1.76
C THR A 17 0.03 7.54 -2.62
N PRO A 18 -0.60 6.50 -2.05
CA PRO A 18 -1.08 5.35 -2.83
C PRO A 18 -2.06 5.74 -3.94
N ARG A 19 -2.76 6.89 -3.78
CA ARG A 19 -3.62 7.45 -4.83
C ARG A 19 -2.80 8.01 -5.99
N ASP A 20 -1.69 8.69 -5.71
CA ASP A 20 -0.79 9.21 -6.72
C ASP A 20 -0.02 8.09 -7.42
N ALA A 21 0.36 7.02 -6.70
CA ALA A 21 0.91 5.81 -7.29
C ALA A 21 -0.02 5.21 -8.36
N CYS A 22 -1.32 5.09 -8.06
CA CYS A 22 -2.32 4.65 -9.05
C CYS A 22 -2.42 5.59 -10.27
N ARG A 23 -2.32 6.91 -10.07
CA ARG A 23 -2.34 7.87 -11.18
C ARG A 23 -1.09 7.73 -12.05
N LEU A 24 0.08 7.61 -11.43
CA LEU A 24 1.35 7.42 -12.12
C LEU A 24 1.37 6.11 -12.92
N SER A 25 0.78 5.05 -12.38
CA SER A 25 0.59 3.79 -13.10
C SER A 25 -0.16 3.94 -14.43
N SER A 26 -1.05 4.92 -14.56
CA SER A 26 -1.78 5.15 -15.82
C SER A 26 -0.99 5.98 -16.84
N VAL A 27 0.12 6.60 -16.44
CA VAL A 27 0.92 7.47 -17.33
C VAL A 27 1.75 6.65 -18.32
N SER A 28 2.36 5.55 -17.87
CA SER A 28 3.22 4.70 -18.71
C SER A 28 3.44 3.33 -18.08
N THR A 29 3.77 2.33 -18.90
CA THR A 29 4.02 0.95 -18.44
C THR A 29 5.17 0.84 -17.44
N ILE A 30 6.22 1.66 -17.58
CA ILE A 30 7.35 1.67 -16.64
C ILE A 30 6.93 2.23 -15.28
N PHE A 31 6.16 3.33 -15.28
CA PHE A 31 5.58 3.87 -14.06
C PHE A 31 4.58 2.90 -13.44
N LYS A 32 3.83 2.14 -14.25
CA LYS A 32 2.98 1.05 -13.77
C LYS A 32 3.77 0.00 -13.03
N SER A 33 4.79 -0.60 -13.66
CA SER A 33 5.63 -1.62 -13.00
C SER A 33 6.27 -1.09 -11.72
N ALA A 34 6.78 0.14 -11.75
CA ALA A 34 7.35 0.79 -10.56
C ALA A 34 6.30 1.05 -9.47
N ALA A 35 5.12 1.58 -9.81
CA ALA A 35 4.05 1.90 -8.86
C ALA A 35 3.43 0.65 -8.23
N GLU A 36 3.43 -0.47 -8.96
CA GLU A 36 2.92 -1.75 -8.48
C GLU A 36 3.98 -2.57 -7.74
N SER A 37 5.23 -2.11 -7.70
CA SER A 37 6.34 -2.78 -7.03
C SER A 37 6.16 -2.81 -5.51
N ASP A 38 6.46 -3.96 -4.89
CA ASP A 38 6.40 -4.16 -3.44
C ASP A 38 7.20 -3.10 -2.65
N ALA A 39 8.30 -2.58 -3.19
CA ALA A 39 9.12 -1.55 -2.53
C ALA A 39 8.33 -0.24 -2.29
N VAL A 40 7.44 0.12 -3.21
CA VAL A 40 6.56 1.28 -3.07
C VAL A 40 5.53 1.02 -1.98
N TRP A 41 4.88 -0.15 -2.05
CA TRP A 41 3.83 -0.51 -1.11
C TRP A 41 4.36 -0.74 0.31
N GLU A 42 5.64 -1.10 0.51
CA GLU A 42 6.26 -1.07 1.85
C GLU A 42 6.23 0.29 2.50
N SER A 43 6.51 1.34 1.73
CA SER A 43 6.57 2.69 2.30
C SER A 43 5.17 3.22 2.65
N PHE A 44 4.12 2.65 2.05
CA PHE A 44 2.72 2.94 2.41
C PHE A 44 2.22 2.11 3.59
N LEU A 45 2.87 0.98 3.88
CA LEU A 45 2.50 0.13 5.00
C LEU A 45 3.11 0.68 6.30
N PRO A 46 2.39 0.59 7.42
CA PRO A 46 2.95 0.97 8.72
C PRO A 46 4.11 0.02 9.07
N PRO A 47 5.20 0.47 9.69
CA PRO A 47 6.33 -0.39 10.06
C PRO A 47 5.92 -1.56 10.97
N ASP A 48 4.84 -1.40 11.72
CA ASP A 48 4.22 -2.44 12.55
C ASP A 48 3.45 -3.50 11.74
N TYR A 49 3.37 -3.43 10.41
CA TYR A 49 2.60 -4.41 9.62
C TYR A 49 3.05 -5.87 9.87
N SER A 50 4.34 -6.08 10.17
CA SER A 50 4.91 -7.40 10.45
C SER A 50 4.36 -8.02 11.74
N THR A 51 4.07 -7.19 12.76
CA THR A 51 3.42 -7.66 13.99
C THR A 51 1.94 -7.95 13.77
N LEU A 52 1.26 -7.20 12.88
CA LEU A 52 -0.11 -7.50 12.45
C LEU A 52 -0.20 -8.83 11.72
N LEU A 53 0.77 -9.06 10.86
CA LEU A 53 0.92 -10.30 10.12
C LEU A 53 1.30 -11.45 11.04
N SER A 54 1.94 -11.21 12.17
CA SER A 54 2.20 -12.28 13.15
C SER A 54 0.98 -12.56 14.03
N SER A 55 0.16 -11.54 14.33
CA SER A 55 -0.98 -11.64 15.24
C SER A 55 -2.27 -12.17 14.59
N SER A 56 -2.39 -12.12 13.25
CA SER A 56 -3.59 -12.55 12.56
C SER A 56 -3.56 -14.05 12.22
N SER A 57 -4.61 -14.82 12.56
CA SER A 57 -4.72 -16.22 12.12
C SER A 57 -4.82 -16.39 10.60
N SER A 58 -5.14 -15.32 9.84
CA SER A 58 -5.14 -15.30 8.36
C SER A 58 -3.75 -14.99 7.76
N SER A 59 -2.73 -14.91 8.61
CA SER A 59 -1.37 -14.48 8.25
C SER A 59 -0.63 -15.35 7.26
N SER A 60 -0.95 -16.64 7.16
CA SER A 60 -0.27 -17.53 6.21
C SER A 60 -0.57 -17.15 4.77
N SER A 61 -1.80 -16.72 4.47
CA SER A 61 -2.19 -16.29 3.11
C SER A 61 -1.66 -14.89 2.79
N LEU A 62 -1.65 -14.00 3.79
CA LEU A 62 -1.15 -12.63 3.64
C LEU A 62 0.38 -12.55 3.56
N ARG A 63 1.12 -13.49 4.16
CA ARG A 63 2.59 -13.61 4.03
C ARG A 63 3.03 -14.00 2.63
N SER A 64 2.19 -14.73 1.90
CA SER A 64 2.45 -15.13 0.51
C SER A 64 1.96 -14.10 -0.52
N SER A 65 1.21 -13.08 -0.10
CA SER A 65 0.68 -12.04 -0.98
C SER A 65 1.66 -10.88 -1.15
N SER A 66 1.56 -10.21 -2.30
CA SER A 66 2.27 -8.93 -2.53
C SER A 66 1.83 -7.89 -1.51
N LYS A 67 2.71 -6.94 -1.19
CA LYS A 67 2.48 -5.89 -0.20
C LYS A 67 1.34 -4.95 -0.57
N LYS A 68 1.08 -4.82 -1.87
CA LYS A 68 -0.13 -4.18 -2.39
C LYS A 68 -1.40 -4.89 -1.90
N GLU A 69 -1.46 -6.21 -2.08
CA GLU A 69 -2.59 -7.03 -1.62
C GLU A 69 -2.72 -6.98 -0.09
N LEU A 70 -1.59 -6.93 0.64
CA LEU A 70 -1.58 -6.75 2.09
C LEU A 70 -2.22 -5.40 2.47
N TYR A 71 -1.85 -4.30 1.80
CA TYR A 71 -2.47 -2.99 2.01
C TYR A 71 -3.98 -3.01 1.74
N PHE A 72 -4.40 -3.59 0.62
CA PHE A 72 -5.82 -3.71 0.28
C PHE A 72 -6.58 -4.58 1.28
N SER A 73 -6.00 -5.71 1.69
CA SER A 73 -6.58 -6.59 2.70
C SER A 73 -6.73 -5.89 4.05
N LEU A 74 -5.75 -5.09 4.48
CA LEU A 74 -5.84 -4.27 5.69
C LEU A 74 -6.94 -3.20 5.60
N CYS A 75 -7.12 -2.56 4.44
CA CYS A 75 -8.21 -1.59 4.28
C CYS A 75 -9.59 -2.27 4.20
N HIS A 76 -9.70 -3.47 3.63
CA HIS A 76 -10.96 -4.21 3.51
C HIS A 76 -11.36 -4.93 4.80
N ASN A 77 -10.39 -5.53 5.47
CA ASN A 77 -10.55 -6.28 6.70
C ASN A 77 -9.67 -5.64 7.77
N PRO A 78 -10.15 -4.56 8.43
CA PRO A 78 -9.39 -3.91 9.49
C PRO A 78 -9.15 -4.94 10.59
N ILE A 79 -7.92 -5.44 10.67
CA ILE A 79 -7.52 -6.38 11.70
C ILE A 79 -7.64 -5.62 13.02
N LEU A 80 -8.51 -6.09 13.92
CA LEU A 80 -8.62 -5.58 15.28
C LEU A 80 -7.29 -5.89 15.97
N ILE A 81 -6.38 -4.94 15.94
CA ILE A 81 -5.20 -4.94 16.79
C ILE A 81 -5.74 -4.79 18.21
N ASP A 82 -5.40 -5.74 19.07
CA ASP A 82 -5.84 -5.88 20.47
C ASP A 82 -5.47 -4.66 21.38
N GLU A 83 -5.03 -3.54 20.79
CA GLU A 83 -4.65 -2.32 21.51
C GLU A 83 -5.23 -1.06 20.86
N GLY A 84 -6.51 -1.08 20.45
CA GLY A 84 -7.29 0.14 20.13
C GLY A 84 -6.82 1.00 18.94
N LYS A 85 -5.68 0.69 18.33
CA LYS A 85 -5.11 1.37 17.17
C LYS A 85 -5.74 0.82 15.90
N LYS A 86 -6.97 1.25 15.62
CA LYS A 86 -7.59 1.01 14.32
C LYS A 86 -6.71 1.66 13.26
N LEU A 87 -6.09 0.85 12.39
CA LEU A 87 -5.54 1.34 11.12
C LEU A 87 -6.71 1.85 10.28
N ARG A 88 -7.13 3.08 10.57
CA ARG A 88 -8.02 3.81 9.69
C ARG A 88 -7.16 4.18 8.49
N CYS A 89 -7.23 3.37 7.43
CA CYS A 89 -7.14 3.93 6.09
C CYS A 89 -8.15 5.08 6.11
N HIS A 90 -7.70 6.33 6.13
CA HIS A 90 -8.58 7.48 6.00
C HIS A 90 -9.18 7.36 4.60
N ARG A 91 -10.27 6.60 4.50
CA ARG A 91 -11.24 6.73 3.43
C ARG A 91 -11.70 8.16 3.59
N ALA A 92 -11.21 9.04 2.71
CA ALA A 92 -11.73 10.39 2.59
C ALA A 92 -13.24 10.23 2.44
N ALA A 93 -13.95 10.45 3.55
CA ALA A 93 -15.37 10.63 3.54
C ALA A 93 -15.56 11.86 2.67
N ALA A 94 -16.20 11.68 1.51
CA ALA A 94 -16.79 12.81 0.82
C ALA A 94 -17.66 13.54 1.86
N PRO A 95 -17.54 14.86 2.01
CA PRO A 95 -18.45 15.59 2.87
C PRO A 95 -19.86 15.40 2.30
N ASN A 96 -20.71 14.75 3.08
CA ASN A 96 -22.14 14.72 2.82
C ASN A 96 -22.60 16.18 2.85
N GLY A 97 -23.06 16.70 1.71
CA GLY A 97 -23.55 18.05 1.56
C GLY A 97 -24.90 18.04 0.86
N SER A 98 -25.94 18.11 1.70
CA SER A 98 -27.33 18.54 1.45
C SER A 98 -28.25 17.67 0.61
#